data_AF-W4P385-F1
#
_entry.id   AF-W4P385-F1
#
_cell.length_a   1.000
_cell.length_b   1.000
_cell.length_c   1.000
_cell.angle_alpha   90.00
_cell.angle_beta   90.00
_cell.angle_gamma   90.00
#
_symmetry.space_group_name_H-M   'P 1'
#
loop_
_entity.id
_entity.type
_entity.pdbx_description
1 polymer ?
#
loop_
_entity_poly.entity_id
_entity_poly.type
_entity_poly.pdbx_seq_one_letter_code
_entity_poly.pdbx_strand_id
1 'polypeptide(L)'
;MTRLWQPEGDVQTLVTENPGYKNFNHRRSVFFVDNTYFVLVDEVTGSARGSVNLHYQMPKGEIANSREDMTFATRFDDGSNMKLQCFGPEGMTMKKEPGWCSTAYRKRYKRMNVSFNVKKEDEKAVRYITVIYPVRKSADAPKLYARFKNKKFSENSLEVEVKVNGKKQLLQYKL
;
A
#
# COMPACT_ATOMS: atom_id res chain seq x y z
N MET A 1 10.75 -10.66 -10.35
CA MET A 1 11.34 -11.87 -9.74
C MET A 1 10.84 -11.98 -8.31
N THR A 2 10.32 -13.15 -7.93
CA THR A 2 9.93 -13.44 -6.53
C THR A 2 11.19 -13.63 -5.69
N ARG A 3 11.28 -12.92 -4.56
CA ARG A 3 12.39 -12.98 -3.59
C ARG A 3 12.05 -13.84 -2.37
N LEU A 4 10.80 -13.83 -1.94
CA LEU A 4 10.30 -14.63 -0.82
C LEU A 4 8.84 -15.01 -1.06
N TRP A 5 8.50 -16.25 -0.73
CA TRP A 5 7.13 -16.75 -0.69
C TRP A 5 6.95 -17.59 0.58
N GLN A 6 6.15 -17.09 1.52
CA GLN A 6 5.79 -17.74 2.77
C GLN A 6 4.26 -17.76 2.88
N PRO A 7 3.59 -18.84 2.44
CA PRO A 7 2.13 -18.92 2.43
C PRO A 7 1.50 -19.31 3.78
N GLU A 8 2.29 -19.77 4.73
CA GLU A 8 1.82 -20.36 5.99
C GLU A 8 2.01 -19.44 7.20
N GLY A 9 1.22 -19.68 8.24
CA GLY A 9 1.25 -18.98 9.52
C GLY A 9 0.36 -17.74 9.58
N ASP A 10 0.35 -17.10 10.76
CA ASP A 10 -0.45 -15.90 11.03
C ASP A 10 -0.01 -14.69 10.21
N VAL A 11 1.24 -14.69 9.72
CA VAL A 11 1.78 -13.66 8.82
C VAL A 11 2.31 -14.34 7.57
N GLN A 12 1.49 -14.34 6.52
CA GLN A 12 1.89 -14.82 5.20
C GLN A 12 2.57 -13.70 4.45
N THR A 13 3.66 -14.00 3.74
CA THR A 13 4.53 -12.99 3.14
C THR A 13 4.87 -13.32 1.69
N LEU A 14 4.67 -12.36 0.79
CA LEU A 14 5.21 -12.38 -0.57
C LEU A 14 6.16 -11.19 -0.72
N VAL A 15 7.37 -11.42 -1.23
CA VAL A 15 8.29 -10.35 -1.65
C VAL A 15 8.60 -10.55 -3.12
N THR A 16 8.39 -9.52 -3.92
CA THR A 16 8.70 -9.53 -5.35
C THR A 16 9.39 -8.22 -5.74
N GLU A 17 10.29 -8.32 -6.71
CA GLU A 17 11.02 -7.19 -7.26
C GLU A 17 10.88 -7.12 -8.78
N ASN A 18 10.78 -5.90 -9.30
CA ASN A 18 10.72 -5.66 -10.73
C ASN A 18 11.59 -4.46 -11.13
N PRO A 19 12.62 -4.64 -11.96
CA PRO A 19 13.40 -3.55 -12.55
C PRO A 19 12.64 -2.93 -13.72
N GLY A 20 11.49 -2.31 -13.43
CA GLY A 20 10.54 -1.84 -14.45
C GLY A 20 11.04 -0.70 -15.34
N TYR A 21 12.07 0.04 -14.90
CA TYR A 21 12.73 1.09 -15.68
C TYR A 21 14.24 1.05 -15.45
N LYS A 22 15.00 1.69 -16.34
CA LYS A 22 16.45 1.84 -16.19
C LYS A 22 16.76 2.54 -14.86
N ASN A 23 17.69 1.96 -14.09
CA ASN A 23 18.12 2.47 -12.78
C ASN A 23 16.99 2.63 -11.75
N PHE A 24 15.93 1.85 -11.89
CA PHE A 24 14.76 1.85 -11.02
C PHE A 24 14.38 0.40 -10.70
N ASN A 25 14.51 0.01 -9.43
CA ASN A 25 14.01 -1.27 -8.95
C ASN A 25 12.84 -1.01 -8.02
N HIS A 26 11.71 -1.70 -8.24
CA HIS A 26 10.56 -1.66 -7.36
C HIS A 26 10.43 -2.99 -6.63
N ARG A 27 10.62 -2.95 -5.31
CA ARG A 27 10.31 -4.06 -4.41
C ARG A 27 8.93 -3.85 -3.80
N ARG A 28 8.07 -4.87 -3.91
CA ARG A 28 6.79 -4.94 -3.20
C ARG A 28 6.81 -6.13 -2.27
N SER A 29 6.60 -5.85 -0.99
CA SER A 29 6.30 -6.86 0.02
C SER A 29 4.83 -6.81 0.36
N VAL A 30 4.17 -7.97 0.42
CA VAL A 30 2.77 -8.12 0.79
C VAL A 30 2.73 -9.03 1.99
N PHE A 31 2.19 -8.52 3.09
CA PHE A 31 1.88 -9.31 4.28
C PHE A 31 0.37 -9.52 4.34
N PHE A 32 -0.07 -10.75 4.51
CA PHE A 32 -1.43 -11.07 4.92
C PHE A 32 -1.40 -11.47 6.40
N VAL A 33 -2.06 -10.68 7.24
CA VAL A 33 -1.89 -10.72 8.69
C VAL A 33 -3.18 -11.19 9.36
N ASP A 34 -3.04 -12.16 10.26
CA ASP A 34 -4.10 -12.79 11.06
C ASP A 34 -5.30 -13.24 10.20
N ASN A 35 -5.02 -13.67 8.96
CA ASN A 35 -6.02 -13.98 7.94
C ASN A 35 -7.10 -12.88 7.76
N THR A 36 -6.76 -11.62 8.07
CA THR A 36 -7.73 -10.54 8.19
C THR A 36 -7.43 -9.36 7.26
N TYR A 37 -6.20 -8.85 7.27
CA TYR A 37 -5.86 -7.62 6.56
C TYR A 37 -4.50 -7.69 5.88
N PHE A 38 -4.25 -6.73 4.99
CA PHE A 38 -3.02 -6.67 4.20
C PHE A 38 -2.18 -5.47 4.58
N VAL A 39 -0.86 -5.67 4.56
CA VAL A 39 0.14 -4.59 4.63
C VAL A 39 1.05 -4.72 3.42
N LEU A 40 1.04 -3.69 2.57
CA LEU A 40 1.88 -3.59 1.40
C LEU A 40 3.02 -2.63 1.70
N VAL A 41 4.25 -3.09 1.52
CA VAL A 41 5.45 -2.26 1.65
C VAL A 41 6.08 -2.11 0.28
N ASP A 42 6.08 -0.89 -0.23
CA ASP A 42 6.63 -0.53 -1.54
C ASP A 42 7.92 0.24 -1.33
N GLU A 43 9.03 -0.30 -1.84
CA GLU A 43 10.35 0.30 -1.76
C GLU A 43 10.92 0.45 -3.17
N VAL A 44 11.17 1.69 -3.57
CA VAL A 44 11.73 2.05 -4.87
C VAL A 44 13.19 2.47 -4.68
N THR A 45 14.11 1.76 -5.33
CA THR A 45 15.56 1.98 -5.25
C THR A 45 16.18 2.23 -6.62
N GLY A 46 17.46 2.61 -6.62
CA GLY A 46 18.23 2.95 -7.82
C GLY A 46 18.41 4.45 -8.04
N SER A 47 19.25 4.83 -9.00
CA SER A 47 19.65 6.22 -9.26
C SER A 47 18.65 7.02 -10.10
N ALA A 48 17.59 6.40 -10.62
CA ALA A 48 16.53 7.12 -11.31
C ALA A 48 15.90 8.21 -10.42
N ARG A 49 15.69 9.39 -10.99
CA ARG A 49 15.05 10.55 -10.35
C ARG A 49 13.73 10.85 -11.08
N GLY A 50 12.78 11.45 -10.38
CA GLY A 50 11.47 11.78 -10.95
C GLY A 50 10.34 11.73 -9.93
N SER A 51 9.10 11.65 -10.42
CA SER A 51 7.92 11.44 -9.57
C SER A 51 7.66 9.95 -9.41
N VAL A 52 7.75 9.44 -8.19
CA VAL A 52 7.34 8.06 -7.87
C VAL A 52 5.86 8.09 -7.53
N ASN A 53 5.05 7.31 -8.26
CA ASN A 53 3.60 7.29 -8.12
C ASN A 53 3.11 5.90 -7.72
N LEU A 54 2.64 5.76 -6.47
CA LEU A 54 2.01 4.53 -5.98
C LEU A 54 0.51 4.58 -6.23
N HIS A 55 0.03 3.81 -7.21
CA HIS A 55 -1.36 3.83 -7.65
C HIS A 55 -2.24 2.77 -6.96
N TYR A 56 -3.48 3.17 -6.65
CA TYR A 56 -4.57 2.26 -6.27
C TYR A 56 -5.84 2.59 -7.07
N GLN A 57 -6.44 1.57 -7.68
CA GLN A 57 -7.68 1.69 -8.42
C GLN A 57 -8.84 1.33 -7.49
N MET A 58 -9.58 2.33 -7.06
CA MET A 58 -10.63 2.18 -6.07
C MET A 58 -11.87 1.51 -6.65
N PRO A 59 -12.69 0.81 -5.85
CA PRO A 59 -13.98 0.31 -6.30
C PRO A 59 -14.91 1.47 -6.76
N LYS A 60 -15.94 1.14 -7.53
CA LYS A 60 -17.00 2.11 -7.87
C LYS A 60 -17.91 2.27 -6.66
N GLY A 61 -18.23 3.52 -6.29
CA GLY A 61 -19.21 3.86 -5.26
C GLY A 61 -18.74 5.04 -4.42
N GLU A 62 -19.44 5.31 -3.32
CA GLU A 62 -19.07 6.37 -2.38
C GLU A 62 -17.85 5.95 -1.53
N ILE A 63 -16.83 6.81 -1.52
CA ILE A 63 -15.57 6.57 -0.80
C ILE A 63 -15.17 7.84 -0.05
N ALA A 64 -15.27 7.80 1.27
CA ALA A 64 -14.72 8.83 2.13
C ALA A 64 -13.20 8.86 2.00
N ASN A 65 -12.60 10.05 2.03
CA ASN A 65 -11.15 10.19 2.02
C ASN A 65 -10.70 11.36 2.90
N SER A 66 -9.50 11.23 3.45
CA SER A 66 -8.78 12.30 4.14
C SER A 66 -7.46 12.51 3.40
N ARG A 67 -7.23 13.74 2.94
CA ARG A 67 -5.94 14.13 2.33
C ARG A 67 -4.85 14.25 3.39
N GLU A 68 -5.22 14.69 4.59
CA GLU A 68 -4.30 14.89 5.72
C GLU A 68 -3.81 13.54 6.26
N ASP A 69 -4.72 12.58 6.44
CA ASP A 69 -4.37 11.26 6.99
C ASP A 69 -4.03 10.21 5.92
N MET A 70 -4.17 10.57 4.64
CA MET A 70 -3.93 9.69 3.49
C MET A 70 -4.81 8.41 3.53
N THR A 71 -6.06 8.56 3.97
CA THR A 71 -7.02 7.45 4.12
C THR A 71 -8.09 7.45 3.04
N PHE A 72 -8.59 6.26 2.71
CA PHE A 72 -9.79 5.99 1.93
C PHE A 72 -10.63 4.95 2.65
N ALA A 73 -11.95 5.17 2.77
CA ALA A 73 -12.88 4.21 3.36
C ALA A 73 -14.17 4.17 2.54
N THR A 74 -14.62 2.98 2.16
CA THR A 74 -15.89 2.85 1.44
C THR A 74 -17.08 3.14 2.33
N ARG A 75 -18.15 3.62 1.72
CA ARG A 75 -19.46 3.84 2.34
C ARG A 75 -20.50 3.03 1.58
N PHE A 76 -20.26 1.73 1.48
CA PHE A 76 -21.20 0.81 0.85
C PHE A 76 -22.13 0.23 1.91
N ASP A 77 -23.20 -0.41 1.46
CA ASP A 77 -24.05 -1.22 2.33
C ASP A 77 -23.22 -2.26 3.10
N ASP A 78 -23.75 -2.68 4.25
CA ASP A 78 -23.11 -3.66 5.12
C ASP A 78 -22.80 -4.95 4.36
N GLY A 79 -21.57 -5.45 4.52
CA GLY A 79 -21.14 -6.74 3.99
C GLY A 79 -19.73 -6.72 3.40
N SER A 80 -19.41 -5.72 2.58
CA SER A 80 -18.11 -5.61 1.92
C SER A 80 -17.63 -4.17 1.86
N ASN A 81 -16.93 -3.75 2.90
CA ASN A 81 -16.29 -2.46 3.03
C ASN A 81 -14.80 -2.62 3.30
N MET A 82 -14.03 -1.55 3.16
CA MET A 82 -12.61 -1.54 3.48
C MET A 82 -12.12 -0.15 3.82
N LYS A 83 -11.03 -0.11 4.56
CA LYS A 83 -10.21 1.08 4.79
C LYS A 83 -8.82 0.86 4.23
N LEU A 84 -8.34 1.81 3.44
CA LEU A 84 -6.98 1.89 2.94
C LEU A 84 -6.32 3.12 3.55
N GLN A 85 -5.10 2.98 4.07
CA GLN A 85 -4.30 4.11 4.53
C GLN A 85 -2.85 3.96 4.09
N CYS A 86 -2.30 5.01 3.48
CA CYS A 86 -0.92 5.05 3.01
C CYS A 86 -0.05 5.91 3.93
N PHE A 87 1.07 5.35 4.36
CA PHE A 87 2.11 6.00 5.15
C PHE A 87 3.34 6.12 4.27
N GLY A 88 3.80 7.35 4.03
CA GLY A 88 4.97 7.62 3.19
C GLY A 88 5.89 8.65 3.83
N PRO A 89 6.94 9.06 3.11
CA PRO A 89 7.87 10.08 3.61
C PRO A 89 7.20 11.46 3.67
N GLU A 90 7.86 12.39 4.36
CA GLU A 90 7.51 13.81 4.32
C GLU A 90 7.45 14.33 2.87
N GLY A 91 6.49 15.22 2.58
CA GLY A 91 6.26 15.74 1.24
C GLY A 91 5.50 14.78 0.30
N MET A 92 5.09 13.60 0.76
CA MET A 92 4.16 12.74 0.00
C MET A 92 2.83 13.47 -0.25
N THR A 93 2.36 13.44 -1.49
CA THR A 93 1.08 14.03 -1.89
C THR A 93 0.11 12.97 -2.39
N MET A 94 -1.19 13.28 -2.37
CA MET A 94 -2.24 12.42 -2.92
C MET A 94 -2.91 13.09 -4.12
N LYS A 95 -3.14 12.34 -5.20
CA LYS A 95 -3.89 12.81 -6.37
C LYS A 95 -5.04 11.85 -6.66
N LYS A 96 -6.23 12.42 -6.94
CA LYS A 96 -7.41 11.67 -7.41
C LYS A 96 -7.63 11.98 -8.88
N GLU A 97 -7.78 10.95 -9.69
CA GLU A 97 -8.02 11.05 -11.12
C GLU A 97 -9.20 10.16 -11.52
N PRO A 98 -9.93 10.51 -12.59
CA PRO A 98 -10.88 9.58 -13.20
C PRO A 98 -10.16 8.33 -13.71
N GLY A 99 -10.61 7.16 -13.28
CA GLY A 99 -10.20 5.85 -13.78
C GLY A 99 -11.38 5.05 -14.33
N TRP A 100 -11.08 3.89 -14.90
CA TRP A 100 -12.08 3.02 -15.53
C TRP A 100 -11.93 1.57 -15.07
N CYS A 101 -13.04 0.86 -14.96
CA CYS A 101 -13.12 -0.59 -14.81
C CYS A 101 -14.01 -1.16 -15.91
N SER A 102 -13.65 -2.33 -16.45
CA SER A 102 -14.40 -3.03 -17.48
C SER A 102 -14.49 -4.51 -17.09
N THR A 103 -15.70 -5.01 -16.85
CA THR A 103 -15.95 -6.42 -16.48
C THR A 103 -16.54 -7.22 -17.64
N ALA A 104 -16.91 -6.55 -18.74
CA ALA A 104 -17.34 -7.18 -19.99
C ALA A 104 -16.84 -6.35 -21.18
N TYR A 105 -16.72 -6.97 -22.35
CA TYR A 105 -16.26 -6.31 -23.57
C TYR A 105 -17.13 -5.08 -23.90
N ARG A 106 -16.47 -3.95 -24.23
CA ARG A 106 -17.11 -2.65 -24.53
C ARG A 106 -18.00 -2.07 -23.42
N LYS A 107 -18.01 -2.64 -22.21
CA LYS A 107 -18.75 -2.12 -21.05
C LYS A 107 -17.79 -1.66 -19.97
N ARG A 108 -17.71 -0.36 -19.74
CA ARG A 108 -16.89 0.24 -18.68
C ARG A 108 -17.69 1.16 -17.77
N TYR A 109 -17.22 1.32 -16.55
CA TYR A 109 -17.73 2.33 -15.62
C TYR A 109 -16.59 3.14 -15.02
N LYS A 110 -16.90 4.40 -14.66
CA LYS A 110 -15.97 5.28 -13.96
C LYS A 110 -15.72 4.75 -12.54
N ARG A 111 -14.47 4.81 -12.11
CA ARG A 111 -14.02 4.60 -10.73
C ARG A 111 -12.88 5.56 -10.43
N MET A 112 -12.52 5.74 -9.16
CA MET A 112 -11.40 6.62 -8.80
C MET A 112 -10.06 5.88 -8.99
N ASN A 113 -9.10 6.54 -9.65
CA ASN A 113 -7.68 6.19 -9.59
C ASN A 113 -7.03 7.15 -8.59
N VAL A 114 -6.44 6.63 -7.52
CA VAL A 114 -5.63 7.43 -6.60
C VAL A 114 -4.16 7.14 -6.81
N SER A 115 -3.32 8.17 -6.69
CA SER A 115 -1.88 8.00 -6.55
C SER A 115 -1.34 8.71 -5.32
N PHE A 116 -0.40 8.05 -4.65
CA PHE A 116 0.45 8.63 -3.62
C PHE A 116 1.82 8.93 -4.23
N ASN A 117 2.19 10.21 -4.24
CA ASN A 117 3.27 10.71 -5.08
C ASN A 117 4.40 11.28 -4.22
N VAL A 118 5.63 10.91 -4.53
CA VAL A 118 6.84 11.45 -3.89
C VAL A 118 7.81 11.87 -4.99
N LYS A 119 8.38 13.07 -4.86
CA LYS A 119 9.45 13.53 -5.74
C LYS A 119 10.77 12.92 -5.27
N LYS A 120 11.34 12.02 -6.08
CA LYS A 120 12.64 11.39 -5.84
C LYS A 120 13.73 12.25 -6.49
N GLU A 121 14.42 13.05 -5.68
CA GLU A 121 15.43 14.00 -6.14
C GLU A 121 16.87 13.49 -6.01
N ASP A 122 17.10 12.47 -5.17
CA ASP A 122 18.40 11.85 -4.93
C ASP A 122 18.32 10.31 -5.08
N GLU A 123 19.41 9.62 -4.74
CA GLU A 123 19.51 8.15 -4.85
C GLU A 123 18.91 7.41 -3.65
N LYS A 124 18.35 8.11 -2.65
CA LYS A 124 17.70 7.47 -1.51
C LYS A 124 16.44 6.76 -1.97
N ALA A 125 16.15 5.65 -1.30
CA ALA A 125 14.95 4.88 -1.56
C ALA A 125 13.69 5.69 -1.20
N VAL A 126 12.67 5.61 -2.06
CA VAL A 126 11.31 6.06 -1.71
C VAL A 126 10.56 4.86 -1.16
N ARG A 127 9.94 5.00 0.00
CA ARG A 127 9.37 3.88 0.75
C ARG A 127 7.97 4.21 1.26
N TYR A 128 7.03 3.30 1.03
CA TYR A 128 5.64 3.42 1.47
C TYR A 128 5.24 2.19 2.28
N ILE A 129 4.33 2.39 3.23
CA ILE A 129 3.57 1.32 3.86
C ILE A 129 2.09 1.62 3.61
N THR A 130 1.37 0.72 2.94
CA THR A 130 -0.08 0.82 2.76
C THR A 130 -0.75 -0.28 3.55
N VAL A 131 -1.70 0.06 4.41
CA VAL A 131 -2.55 -0.93 5.11
C VAL A 131 -3.91 -0.96 4.42
N ILE A 132 -4.38 -2.17 4.09
CA ILE A 132 -5.71 -2.42 3.50
C ILE A 132 -6.45 -3.35 4.45
N TYR A 133 -7.50 -2.83 5.08
CA TYR A 133 -8.27 -3.51 6.11
C TYR A 133 -9.73 -3.70 5.67
N PRO A 134 -10.12 -4.91 5.24
CA PRO A 134 -11.51 -5.24 4.98
C PRO A 134 -12.35 -5.20 6.25
N VAL A 135 -13.58 -4.70 6.15
CA VAL A 135 -14.59 -4.71 7.23
C VAL A 135 -15.96 -4.99 6.65
N ARG A 136 -16.88 -5.54 7.44
CA ARG A 136 -18.27 -5.70 7.00
C ARG A 136 -18.99 -4.35 6.97
N LYS A 137 -18.91 -3.60 8.07
CA LYS A 137 -19.51 -2.27 8.21
C LYS A 137 -18.43 -1.21 8.18
N SER A 138 -18.64 -0.12 7.44
CA SER A 138 -17.66 0.97 7.34
C SER A 138 -17.32 1.61 8.68
N ALA A 139 -18.28 1.67 9.61
CA ALA A 139 -18.10 2.23 10.94
C ALA A 139 -17.10 1.44 11.81
N ASP A 140 -16.89 0.16 11.50
CA ASP A 140 -16.00 -0.72 12.26
C ASP A 140 -14.53 -0.60 11.80
N ALA A 141 -14.25 0.25 10.80
CA ALA A 141 -12.92 0.40 10.23
C ALA A 141 -11.92 0.92 11.29
N PRO A 142 -10.82 0.19 11.56
CA PRO A 142 -9.94 0.50 12.68
C PRO A 142 -9.13 1.79 12.46
N LYS A 143 -8.60 2.35 13.55
CA LYS A 143 -7.50 3.31 13.49
C LYS A 143 -6.22 2.56 13.13
N LEU A 144 -5.51 3.06 12.11
CA LEU A 144 -4.30 2.43 11.59
C LEU A 144 -3.11 3.36 11.82
N TYR A 145 -1.96 2.75 12.09
CA TYR A 145 -0.67 3.41 12.14
C TYR A 145 0.37 2.46 11.56
N ALA A 146 1.34 2.98 10.80
CA ALA A 146 2.48 2.18 10.38
C ALA A 146 3.76 3.02 10.32
N ARG A 147 4.89 2.38 10.59
CA ARG A 147 6.23 2.98 10.43
C ARG A 147 7.27 1.94 10.07
N PHE A 148 8.32 2.39 9.39
CA PHE A 148 9.52 1.60 9.22
C PHE A 148 10.32 1.55 10.53
N LYS A 149 10.85 0.37 10.85
CA LYS A 149 11.83 0.19 11.92
C LYS A 149 13.25 0.35 11.37
N ASN A 150 13.50 -0.17 10.17
CA ASN A 150 14.74 0.08 9.43
C ASN A 150 14.77 1.54 8.96
N LYS A 151 15.77 2.32 9.40
CA LYS A 151 15.93 3.74 9.00
C LYS A 151 16.15 3.94 7.50
N LYS A 152 16.81 2.99 6.86
CA LYS A 152 17.11 2.98 5.42
C LYS A 152 16.62 1.67 4.81
N PHE A 153 16.50 1.66 3.49
CA PHE A 153 16.27 0.43 2.74
C PHE A 153 17.43 -0.56 2.97
N SER A 154 17.11 -1.85 3.01
CA SER A 154 18.07 -2.96 3.11
C SER A 154 17.76 -3.98 2.02
N GLU A 155 18.78 -4.39 1.26
CA GLU A 155 18.60 -5.40 0.20
C GLU A 155 18.09 -6.72 0.78
N ASN A 156 18.58 -7.13 1.95
CA ASN A 156 18.34 -8.48 2.48
C ASN A 156 17.32 -8.53 3.62
N SER A 157 16.68 -7.42 3.99
CA SER A 157 15.73 -7.42 5.12
C SER A 157 14.71 -6.29 5.07
N LEU A 158 13.63 -6.48 5.80
CA LEU A 158 12.63 -5.46 6.09
C LEU A 158 12.11 -5.65 7.52
N GLU A 159 11.85 -4.54 8.20
CA GLU A 159 11.16 -4.51 9.49
C GLU A 159 10.22 -3.29 9.54
N VAL A 160 8.93 -3.55 9.73
CA VAL A 160 7.87 -2.53 9.86
C VAL A 160 6.99 -2.81 11.08
N GLU A 161 6.61 -1.75 11.79
CA GLU A 161 5.66 -1.82 12.90
C GLU A 161 4.33 -1.25 12.43
N VAL A 162 3.26 -2.03 12.60
CA VAL A 162 1.88 -1.62 12.32
C VAL A 162 1.09 -1.63 13.63
N LYS A 163 0.14 -0.70 13.78
CA LYS A 163 -0.84 -0.73 14.87
C LYS A 163 -2.25 -0.70 14.32
N VAL A 164 -3.08 -1.61 14.79
CA VAL A 164 -4.52 -1.68 14.52
C VAL A 164 -5.25 -1.45 15.84
N ASN A 165 -6.01 -0.35 15.94
CA ASN A 165 -6.64 0.10 17.19
C ASN A 165 -5.65 0.13 18.39
N GLY A 166 -4.41 0.53 18.13
CA GLY A 166 -3.35 0.63 19.14
C GLY A 166 -2.59 -0.67 19.43
N LYS A 167 -3.12 -1.85 19.05
CA LYS A 167 -2.41 -3.13 19.18
C LYS A 167 -1.28 -3.20 18.16
N LYS A 168 -0.04 -3.39 18.64
CA LYS A 168 1.18 -3.44 17.81
C LYS A 168 1.36 -4.82 17.17
N GLN A 169 1.80 -4.83 15.92
CA GLN A 169 2.28 -5.99 15.18
C GLN A 169 3.61 -5.65 14.50
N LEU A 170 4.59 -6.53 14.65
CA LEU A 170 5.87 -6.45 13.93
C LEU A 170 5.79 -7.33 12.68
N LEU A 171 6.09 -6.78 11.52
CA LEU A 171 6.18 -7.52 10.26
C LEU A 171 7.60 -7.40 9.74
N GLN A 172 8.24 -8.54 9.51
CA GLN A 172 9.64 -8.59 9.14
C GLN A 172 9.98 -9.81 8.30
N TYR A 173 11.05 -9.71 7.53
CA TYR A 173 11.68 -10.85 6.88
C TYR A 173 13.19 -10.61 6.71
N LYS A 174 13.89 -11.71 6.45
CA LYS A 174 15.23 -11.72 5.86
C LYS A 174 15.15 -12.52 4.56
N LEU A 175 15.84 -12.05 3.52
CA LEU A 175 15.95 -12.72 2.22
C LEU A 175 17.16 -13.65 2.18
#